data_AF-A0A7V9I779-F1
#
_entry.id   AF-A0A7V9I779-F1
#
_cell.length_a   1.000
_cell.length_b   1.000
_cell.length_c   1.000
_cell.angle_alpha   90.00
_cell.angle_beta   90.00
_cell.angle_gamma   90.00
#
_symmetry.space_group_name_H-M   'P 1'
#
loop_
_entity.id
_entity.type
_entity.pdbx_description
1 polymer ?
#
loop_
_entity_poly.entity_id
_entity_poly.type
_entity_poly.pdbx_seq_one_letter_code
_entity_poly.pdbx_strand_id
1 'polypeptide(L)'
;MGVSLRLAASRSAALRIQISHPWLVDELIGYLARMGFSAHESGYDEVTVDDRYGQRGEIHAAQLYVYLQVWEATRPGVSAVAGKP
;
A
#
# COMPACT_ATOMS: atom_id res chain seq x y z
N MET A 1 -27.49 6.35 31.29
CA MET A 1 -26.12 5.96 30.91
C MET A 1 -26.09 5.78 29.41
N GLY A 2 -25.71 6.81 28.66
CA GLY A 2 -25.66 6.77 27.19
C GLY A 2 -24.31 6.23 26.75
N VAL A 3 -24.29 5.03 26.17
CA VAL A 3 -23.11 4.49 25.48
C VAL A 3 -22.92 5.33 24.22
N SER A 4 -22.07 6.35 24.31
CA SER A 4 -21.53 6.99 23.12
C SER A 4 -20.55 6.01 22.50
N LEU A 5 -21.03 5.20 21.55
CA LEU A 5 -20.17 4.68 20.49
C LEU A 5 -19.61 5.91 19.78
N ARG A 6 -18.49 6.42 20.29
CA ARG A 6 -17.58 7.20 19.46
C ARG A 6 -17.17 6.22 18.38
N LEU A 7 -17.83 6.32 17.22
CA LEU A 7 -17.20 6.04 15.94
C LEU A 7 -15.86 6.77 15.99
N ALA A 8 -14.83 6.09 16.52
CA ALA A 8 -13.49 6.37 16.11
C ALA A 8 -13.57 6.14 14.61
N ALA A 9 -13.67 7.23 13.86
CA ALA A 9 -13.40 7.24 12.44
C ALA A 9 -12.11 6.44 12.30
N SER A 10 -12.22 5.19 11.84
CA SER A 10 -11.07 4.34 11.58
C SER A 10 -10.29 5.14 10.55
N ARG A 11 -9.24 5.81 11.02
CA ARG A 11 -8.34 6.60 10.19
C ARG A 11 -7.78 5.57 9.23
N SER A 12 -8.23 5.57 7.98
CA SER A 12 -7.62 4.79 6.91
C SER A 12 -6.12 4.95 7.02
N ALA A 13 -5.45 3.90 7.51
CA ALA A 13 -4.01 3.91 7.68
C ALA A 13 -3.43 3.67 6.28
N ALA A 14 -2.99 4.75 5.64
CA ALA A 14 -2.31 4.63 4.36
C ALA A 14 -0.99 3.87 4.60
N LEU A 15 -0.73 2.84 3.79
CA LEU A 15 0.50 2.04 3.89
C LEU A 15 1.55 2.65 2.98
N ARG A 16 2.74 2.93 3.53
CA ARG A 16 3.87 3.46 2.75
C ARG A 16 4.75 2.33 2.29
N ILE A 17 5.21 2.39 1.05
CA ILE A 17 6.10 1.42 0.44
C ILE A 17 7.36 2.17 0.03
N GLN A 18 8.51 1.75 0.56
CA GLN A 18 9.81 2.24 0.12
C GLN A 18 10.37 1.33 -0.96
N ILE A 19 10.86 1.90 -2.06
CA ILE A 19 11.43 1.15 -3.18
C ILE A 19 12.91 1.49 -3.36
N SER A 20 13.77 0.49 -3.54
CA SER A 20 15.22 0.71 -3.71
C SER A 20 15.61 1.37 -5.04
N HIS A 21 14.69 1.43 -6.02
CA HIS A 21 14.93 1.91 -7.38
C HIS A 21 13.84 2.93 -7.78
N PRO A 22 14.08 4.24 -7.55
CA PRO A 22 13.14 5.33 -7.78
C PRO A 22 12.50 5.36 -9.17
N TRP A 23 13.23 4.97 -10.21
CA TRP A 23 12.73 4.94 -11.58
C TRP A 23 11.66 3.86 -11.84
N LEU A 24 11.38 2.99 -10.87
CA LEU A 24 10.33 1.97 -10.94
C LEU A 24 9.06 2.37 -10.18
N VAL A 25 8.99 3.59 -9.62
CA VAL A 25 7.81 4.07 -8.88
C VAL A 25 6.53 3.98 -9.73
N ASP A 26 6.55 4.52 -10.95
CA ASP A 26 5.39 4.48 -11.85
C ASP A 26 4.98 3.05 -12.21
N GLU A 27 5.96 2.17 -12.36
CA GLU A 27 5.72 0.76 -12.67
C GLU A 27 5.09 0.02 -11.48
N LEU A 28 5.55 0.31 -10.26
CA LEU A 28 4.99 -0.22 -9.03
C LEU A 28 3.56 0.28 -8.82
N ILE A 29 3.29 1.57 -9.03
CA ILE A 29 1.93 2.14 -8.97
C ILE A 29 1.02 1.45 -9.98
N GLY A 30 1.46 1.30 -11.22
CA GLY A 30 0.69 0.61 -12.27
C GLY A 30 0.43 -0.86 -11.95
N TYR A 31 1.39 -1.55 -11.33
CA TYR A 31 1.20 -2.92 -10.84
C TYR A 31 0.15 -2.98 -9.72
N LEU A 32 0.26 -2.13 -8.71
CA LEU A 32 -0.69 -2.08 -7.58
C LEU A 32 -2.12 -1.75 -8.05
N ALA A 33 -2.27 -0.84 -9.01
CA ALA A 33 -3.55 -0.52 -9.63
C ALA A 33 -4.20 -1.72 -10.32
N ARG A 34 -3.42 -2.55 -11.03
CA ARG A 34 -3.91 -3.80 -11.66
C ARG A 34 -4.37 -4.83 -10.63
N MET A 35 -3.79 -4.81 -9.43
CA MET A 35 -4.18 -5.68 -8.31
C MET A 35 -5.33 -5.11 -7.47
N GLY A 36 -5.88 -3.96 -7.85
CA GLY A 36 -7.03 -3.33 -7.19
C GLY A 36 -6.67 -2.39 -6.04
N PHE A 37 -5.40 -2.03 -5.87
CA PHE A 37 -4.96 -1.05 -4.87
C PHE A 37 -4.94 0.36 -5.47
N SER A 38 -5.30 1.36 -4.67
CA SER A 38 -5.06 2.76 -5.02
C SER A 38 -3.72 3.18 -4.44
N ALA A 39 -2.76 3.48 -5.31
CA ALA A 39 -1.41 3.88 -4.92
C ALA A 39 -1.03 5.18 -5.62
N HIS A 40 -0.24 6.02 -4.96
CA HIS A 40 0.30 7.25 -5.51
C HIS A 40 1.72 7.48 -5.01
N GLU A 41 2.53 8.20 -5.79
CA GLU A 41 3.86 8.64 -5.37
C GLU A 41 3.73 9.65 -4.21
N SER A 42 4.46 9.40 -3.12
CA SER A 42 4.52 10.30 -1.95
C SER A 42 5.92 10.85 -1.67
N GLY A 43 6.93 10.34 -2.37
CA GLY A 43 8.31 10.79 -2.29
C GLY A 43 9.16 10.15 -3.41
N TYR A 44 10.43 10.54 -3.49
CA TYR A 44 11.35 10.11 -4.55
C TYR A 44 11.45 8.58 -4.69
N ASP A 45 11.39 7.87 -3.57
CA ASP A 45 11.46 6.42 -3.46
C ASP A 45 10.29 5.86 -2.62
N GLU A 46 9.20 6.61 -2.54
CA GLU A 46 8.08 6.30 -1.65
C GLU A 46 6.75 6.28 -2.42
N VAL A 47 6.01 5.19 -2.25
CA VAL A 47 4.66 4.99 -2.78
C VAL A 47 3.70 4.82 -1.61
N THR A 48 2.63 5.59 -1.56
CA THR A 48 1.57 5.44 -0.55
C THR A 48 0.37 4.72 -1.14
N VAL A 49 -0.12 3.70 -0.43
CA VAL A 49 -1.32 2.93 -0.75
C VAL A 49 -2.47 3.39 0.15
N ASP A 50 -3.54 3.86 -0.46
CA ASP A 50 -4.73 4.34 0.23
C ASP A 50 -5.74 3.22 0.45
N ASP A 51 -6.23 3.13 1.70
CA ASP A 51 -7.25 2.16 2.15
C ASP A 51 -8.67 2.53 1.66
N ARG A 52 -8.83 3.70 1.03
CA ARG A 52 -10.14 4.27 0.69
C ARG A 52 -10.94 3.50 -0.37
N TYR A 53 -10.35 2.48 -1.01
CA TYR A 53 -10.99 1.74 -2.11
C TYR A 53 -10.95 0.21 -1.99
N GLY A 54 -10.61 -0.35 -0.83
CA GLY A 54 -10.85 -1.76 -0.55
C GLY A 54 -12.34 -1.99 -0.25
N GLN A 55 -12.99 -2.91 -0.94
CA GLN A 55 -14.43 -3.22 -0.76
C GLN A 55 -14.87 -3.58 0.68
N ARG A 56 -13.95 -3.64 1.68
CA ARG A 56 -14.25 -4.01 3.07
C ARG A 56 -13.37 -3.32 4.14
N GLY A 57 -12.82 -2.13 3.88
CA GLY A 57 -12.22 -1.30 4.95
C GLY A 57 -11.04 -1.91 5.71
N GLU A 58 -10.37 -2.90 5.12
CA GLU A 58 -9.07 -3.38 5.55
C GLU A 58 -8.21 -3.50 4.28
N ILE A 59 -7.19 -2.65 4.12
CA ILE A 59 -6.03 -3.09 3.37
C ILE A 59 -5.56 -4.37 4.06
N HIS A 60 -5.81 -5.52 3.42
CA HIS A 60 -5.19 -6.76 3.82
C HIS A 60 -3.70 -6.59 3.58
N ALA A 61 -2.97 -6.03 4.56
CA ALA A 61 -1.53 -5.79 4.47
C ALA A 61 -0.81 -7.07 4.05
N ALA A 62 -1.28 -8.23 4.53
CA ALA A 62 -0.84 -9.55 4.09
C ALA A 62 -0.92 -9.76 2.57
N GLN A 63 -2.01 -9.35 1.93
CA GLN A 63 -2.20 -9.47 0.49
C GLN A 63 -1.28 -8.51 -0.28
N LEU A 64 -1.12 -7.28 0.21
CA LEU A 64 -0.13 -6.33 -0.34
C LEU A 64 1.29 -6.91 -0.27
N TYR A 65 1.68 -7.48 0.89
CA TYR A 65 2.98 -8.13 1.05
C TYR A 65 3.20 -9.27 0.06
N VAL A 66 2.18 -10.13 -0.17
CA VAL A 66 2.28 -11.22 -1.16
C VAL A 66 2.51 -10.65 -2.57
N TYR A 67 1.79 -9.60 -2.96
CA TYR A 67 1.98 -9.01 -4.28
C TYR A 67 3.32 -8.30 -4.44
N LEU A 68 3.81 -7.63 -3.41
CA LEU A 68 5.14 -7.04 -3.42
C LEU A 68 6.22 -8.12 -3.59
N GLN A 69 6.11 -9.25 -2.88
CA GLN A 69 7.05 -10.37 -3.04
C GLN A 69 7.05 -10.95 -4.47
N VAL A 70 5.88 -11.09 -5.09
CA VAL A 70 5.78 -11.53 -6.49
C VAL A 70 6.40 -10.52 -7.43
N TRP A 71 6.13 -9.23 -7.21
CA TRP A 71 6.68 -8.14 -8.01
C TRP A 71 8.22 -8.08 -7.91
N GLU A 72 8.78 -8.19 -6.70
CA GLU A 72 10.22 -8.30 -6.45
C GLU A 72 10.82 -9.55 -7.14
N ALA A 73 10.16 -10.70 -7.06
CA ALA A 73 10.65 -11.95 -7.67
C ALA A 73 10.81 -11.85 -9.20
N THR A 74 10.04 -10.98 -9.85
CA THR A 74 10.17 -10.71 -11.29
C THR A 74 11.26 -9.69 -11.64
N ARG A 75 11.91 -9.08 -10.64
CA ARG A 75 12.92 -8.01 -10.80
C ARG A 75 14.15 -8.26 -9.91
N PRO A 76 15.16 -9.00 -10.42
CA PRO A 76 16.38 -9.25 -9.67
C PRO A 76 17.05 -7.94 -9.21
N GLY A 77 17.32 -7.84 -7.91
CA GLY A 77 17.99 -6.68 -7.30
C GLY A 77 17.07 -5.55 -6.84
N VAL A 78 15.77 -5.59 -7.17
CA VAL A 78 14.80 -4.59 -6.72
C VAL A 78 14.15 -5.03 -5.41
N SER A 79 13.90 -4.08 -4.50
CA SER A 79 13.13 -4.31 -3.28
C SER A 79 12.10 -3.20 -3.07
N ALA A 80 10.90 -3.59 -2.61
CA ALA A 80 9.78 -2.74 -2.26
C ALA A 80 9.19 -3.18 -0.92
N VAL A 81 9.43 -2.40 0.14
CA VAL A 81 9.06 -2.74 1.53
C VAL A 81 7.90 -1.88 1.99
N ALA A 82 6.78 -2.50 2.35
CA ALA A 82 5.68 -1.81 3.02
C ALA A 82 6.01 -1.58 4.51
N GLY A 83 6.08 -0.31 4.91
CA GLY A 83 6.21 0.14 6.29
C GLY A 83 4.97 -0.21 7.12
N LYS A 84 5.15 -0.28 8.44
CA LYS A 84 4.02 -0.49 9.36
C LYS A 84 3.07 0.74 9.34
N PRO A 85 1.75 0.52 9.45
CA PRO A 85 0.76 1.58 9.55
C PRO A 85 0.96 2.48 10.78
#